data_AF-A2D7E5-F1
#
_entry.id   AF-A2D7E5-F1
#
_cell.length_a   1.000
_cell.length_b   1.000
_cell.length_c   1.000
_cell.angle_alpha   90.00
_cell.angle_beta   90.00
_cell.angle_gamma   90.00
#
_symmetry.space_group_name_H-M   'P 1'
#
loop_
_entity.id
_entity.type
_entity.pdbx_description
1 polymer ?
#
loop_
_entity_poly.entity_id
_entity_poly.type
_entity_poly.pdbx_seq_one_letter_code
_entity_poly.pdbx_strand_id
1 'polypeptide(L)'
;MIANIDSLIKNNIEQFCLVEDLVWDLSQENLEENEQKLIQILKETSMQKYVIHTISAATKYRPTINNILLKLTEILQNEFPIFTELLDSWKQSVPSEIEEHLMSDDVEYFKNDTKSENKENNFELSALYGAVNVFNYFLSEEMAINSKTAKNASISGKMDILKEILSKKKNYTGTIVQYSLISHQNENLDLLATKDSPKLKMSINDLFTRSNIHAISKLVSLNSILTKDNFKLVQFAIQMESPQLLDFFCVKLEVKLSSDTSNFENIYKLIFQVKNNRPELISKLLLNGLSPRAMLNIEDIYHDPLSLAITNKDEQTAMILLEHGANPSFYLITKGKTYPMLCLAIKHKLFNLAERLIPITDVNEPTYVLNQNNHKIYKKNPLIYAIKYQNLNLCGKLLENGADPNYDLLEYSPFAYCGKTSNIEYFSFLFSHAQVDATKKHDFVILQNTPLSCCIKNHNVEMTKLILDIGFNPWSPFVDTTEMRIVNHLDYAKKFGNQEIVQIIEERMKKYQSVCEKFKAIESVQLDQKGFTKPFISKEDLNKLHRGFVYTAKIKMMGSEELIQAFNFLHGIGVISDIIKL
;
A
#
# COMPACT_ATOMS: atom_id res chain seq x y z
N MET A 1 20.56 1.91 -36.87
CA MET A 1 20.46 2.24 -35.43
C MET A 1 19.73 3.56 -35.21
N ILE A 2 20.18 4.68 -35.81
CA ILE A 2 19.52 6.01 -35.72
C ILE A 2 18.04 5.98 -36.15
N ALA A 3 17.72 5.40 -37.31
CA ALA A 3 16.33 5.23 -37.77
C ALA A 3 15.45 4.37 -36.83
N ASN A 4 16.06 3.55 -35.97
CA ASN A 4 15.34 2.70 -35.01
C ASN A 4 15.04 3.46 -33.71
N ILE A 5 15.80 4.53 -33.40
CA ILE A 5 15.63 5.37 -32.20
C ILE A 5 14.57 6.45 -32.46
N ASP A 6 14.57 7.08 -33.63
CA ASP A 6 13.53 8.05 -34.01
C ASP A 6 12.14 7.38 -34.06
N SER A 7 12.06 6.17 -34.58
CA SER A 7 10.85 5.32 -34.51
C SER A 7 10.48 4.95 -33.07
N LEU A 8 11.46 4.71 -32.20
CA LEU A 8 11.25 4.37 -30.78
C LEU A 8 10.62 5.54 -30.02
N ILE A 9 11.08 6.75 -30.30
CA ILE A 9 10.66 7.99 -29.63
C ILE A 9 9.28 8.39 -30.11
N LYS A 10 9.08 8.40 -31.43
CA LYS A 10 7.82 8.77 -32.06
C LYS A 10 6.64 7.93 -31.54
N ASN A 11 6.88 6.68 -31.17
CA ASN A 11 5.79 5.80 -30.73
C ASN A 11 5.57 5.77 -29.21
N ASN A 12 6.53 6.21 -28.38
CA ASN A 12 6.44 6.02 -26.92
C ASN A 12 6.47 7.32 -26.10
N ILE A 13 7.17 8.36 -26.58
CA ILE A 13 7.35 9.61 -25.82
C ILE A 13 7.12 10.88 -26.65
N GLU A 14 6.50 10.78 -27.83
CA GLU A 14 6.21 11.90 -28.74
C GLU A 14 5.43 13.03 -28.06
N GLN A 15 4.45 12.71 -27.20
CA GLN A 15 3.71 13.72 -26.47
C GLN A 15 4.59 14.51 -25.49
N PHE A 16 5.65 13.89 -24.93
CA PHE A 16 6.58 14.59 -24.03
C PHE A 16 7.48 15.54 -24.82
N CYS A 17 7.97 15.12 -25.98
CA CYS A 17 8.66 15.99 -26.94
C CYS A 17 7.78 17.17 -27.36
N LEU A 18 6.50 16.92 -27.68
CA LEU A 18 5.57 17.98 -28.04
C LEU A 18 5.39 18.99 -26.90
N VAL A 19 5.27 18.54 -25.64
CA VAL A 19 5.21 19.45 -24.48
C VAL A 19 6.48 20.28 -24.36
N GLU A 20 7.64 19.70 -24.63
CA GLU A 20 8.90 20.45 -24.64
C GLU A 20 8.89 21.54 -25.69
N ASP A 21 8.58 21.20 -26.95
CA ASP A 21 8.54 22.17 -28.05
C ASP A 21 7.57 23.32 -27.73
N LEU A 22 6.38 23.01 -27.22
CA LEU A 22 5.37 24.02 -26.88
C LEU A 22 5.81 24.98 -25.75
N VAL A 23 6.66 24.53 -24.83
CA VAL A 23 7.10 25.32 -23.67
C VAL A 23 8.44 26.02 -23.93
N TRP A 24 9.41 25.34 -24.55
CA TRP A 24 10.76 25.85 -24.75
C TRP A 24 10.90 26.75 -25.97
N ASP A 25 10.06 26.57 -26.99
CA ASP A 25 9.99 27.45 -28.17
C ASP A 25 8.92 28.55 -28.03
N LEU A 26 8.46 28.79 -26.80
CA LEU A 26 7.42 29.77 -26.51
C LEU A 26 7.90 31.19 -26.82
N SER A 27 7.05 31.93 -27.53
CA SER A 27 7.24 33.33 -27.92
C SER A 27 5.92 34.07 -27.87
N GLN A 28 5.95 35.38 -28.04
CA GLN A 28 4.73 36.19 -28.03
C GLN A 28 3.82 35.85 -29.24
N GLU A 29 4.41 35.44 -30.36
CA GLU A 29 3.72 35.15 -31.62
C GLU A 29 2.97 33.81 -31.59
N ASN A 30 3.52 32.81 -30.88
CA ASN A 30 2.95 31.46 -30.82
C ASN A 30 2.26 31.12 -29.49
N LEU A 31 2.15 32.07 -28.56
CA LEU A 31 1.54 31.86 -27.24
C LEU A 31 0.12 31.28 -27.33
N GLU A 32 -0.74 31.88 -28.17
CA GLU A 32 -2.15 31.48 -28.30
C GLU A 32 -2.31 30.08 -28.94
N GLU A 33 -1.45 29.74 -29.90
CA GLU A 33 -1.47 28.40 -30.49
C GLU A 33 -0.95 27.35 -29.49
N ASN A 34 0.14 27.67 -28.78
CA ASN A 34 0.79 26.75 -27.85
C ASN A 34 -0.06 26.50 -26.61
N GLU A 35 -0.74 27.53 -26.07
CA GLU A 35 -1.65 27.36 -24.93
C GLU A 35 -2.81 26.42 -25.28
N GLN A 36 -3.41 26.55 -26.47
CA GLN A 36 -4.55 25.72 -26.87
C GLN A 36 -4.14 24.25 -26.97
N LYS A 37 -2.97 23.98 -27.55
CA LYS A 37 -2.42 22.62 -27.63
C LYS A 37 -2.08 22.06 -26.25
N LEU A 38 -1.48 22.85 -25.36
CA LEU A 38 -1.19 22.42 -23.98
C LEU A 38 -2.48 22.12 -23.20
N ILE A 39 -3.52 22.96 -23.32
CA ILE A 39 -4.82 22.72 -22.71
C ILE A 39 -5.44 21.42 -23.24
N GLN A 40 -5.34 21.14 -24.54
CA GLN A 40 -5.80 19.90 -25.13
C GLN A 40 -5.06 18.69 -24.55
N ILE A 41 -3.71 18.73 -24.51
CA ILE A 41 -2.90 17.66 -23.93
C ILE A 41 -3.29 17.42 -22.47
N LEU A 42 -3.47 18.48 -21.67
CA LEU A 42 -3.84 18.39 -20.26
C LEU A 42 -5.26 17.85 -20.03
N LYS A 43 -6.17 18.00 -21.00
CA LYS A 43 -7.54 17.42 -20.97
C LYS A 43 -7.54 15.94 -21.35
N GLU A 44 -6.70 15.55 -22.29
CA GLU A 44 -6.70 14.19 -22.87
C GLU A 44 -5.76 13.21 -22.14
N THR A 45 -4.78 13.72 -21.39
CA THR A 45 -3.67 12.91 -20.87
C THR A 45 -3.35 13.21 -19.41
N SER A 46 -2.70 12.26 -18.73
CA SER A 46 -2.18 12.43 -17.37
C SER A 46 -0.80 13.12 -17.34
N MET A 47 -0.58 14.16 -18.14
CA MET A 47 0.73 14.84 -18.28
C MET A 47 0.90 16.10 -17.43
N GLN A 48 -0.08 16.41 -16.56
CA GLN A 48 -0.10 17.63 -15.74
C GLN A 48 1.22 17.88 -15.00
N LYS A 49 1.76 16.86 -14.32
CA LYS A 49 3.03 16.97 -13.59
C LYS A 49 4.23 17.23 -14.52
N TYR A 50 4.24 16.61 -15.70
CA TYR A 50 5.30 16.82 -16.68
C TYR A 50 5.28 18.25 -17.24
N VAL A 51 4.11 18.79 -17.54
CA VAL A 51 3.96 20.18 -18.01
C VAL A 51 4.42 21.16 -16.92
N ILE A 52 3.96 21.00 -15.67
CA ILE A 52 4.42 21.82 -14.52
C ILE A 52 5.94 21.76 -14.39
N HIS A 53 6.51 20.55 -14.42
CA HIS A 53 7.95 20.35 -14.30
C HIS A 53 8.72 21.01 -15.44
N THR A 54 8.21 20.92 -16.67
CA THR A 54 8.83 21.52 -17.87
C THR A 54 8.80 23.04 -17.81
N ILE A 55 7.66 23.64 -17.43
CA ILE A 55 7.56 25.10 -17.25
C ILE A 55 8.47 25.57 -16.10
N SER A 56 8.51 24.85 -14.99
CA SER A 56 9.41 25.16 -13.85
C SER A 56 10.89 25.07 -14.24
N ALA A 57 11.25 24.12 -15.11
CA ALA A 57 12.60 24.05 -15.66
C ALA A 57 12.89 25.23 -16.60
N ALA A 58 11.94 25.59 -17.48
CA ALA A 58 12.08 26.68 -18.43
C ALA A 58 12.34 28.03 -17.74
N THR A 59 11.64 28.34 -16.66
CA THR A 59 11.78 29.62 -15.95
C THR A 59 13.15 29.86 -15.37
N LYS A 60 13.82 28.78 -14.98
CA LYS A 60 15.17 28.81 -14.42
C LYS A 60 16.24 29.07 -15.50
N TYR A 61 15.95 28.73 -16.75
CA TYR A 61 16.94 28.70 -17.83
C TYR A 61 16.57 29.54 -19.05
N ARG A 62 15.43 30.24 -19.06
CA ARG A 62 14.98 31.10 -20.16
C ARG A 62 14.46 32.45 -19.64
N PRO A 63 15.31 33.27 -19.02
CA PRO A 63 14.88 34.52 -18.38
C PRO A 63 14.20 35.49 -19.36
N THR A 64 14.59 35.49 -20.63
CA THR A 64 14.03 36.35 -21.69
C THR A 64 12.55 36.12 -21.97
N ILE A 65 12.00 34.95 -21.65
CA ILE A 65 10.59 34.62 -21.90
C ILE A 65 9.80 34.43 -20.59
N ASN A 66 10.37 34.79 -19.44
CA ASN A 66 9.70 34.61 -18.15
C ASN A 66 8.34 35.31 -18.08
N ASN A 67 8.20 36.50 -18.67
CA ASN A 67 6.91 37.20 -18.73
C ASN A 67 5.86 36.41 -19.55
N ILE A 68 6.29 35.76 -20.63
CA ILE A 68 5.43 34.96 -21.50
C ILE A 68 5.05 33.65 -20.80
N LEU A 69 6.02 32.98 -20.17
CA LEU A 69 5.79 31.79 -19.36
C LEU A 69 4.86 32.08 -18.17
N LEU A 70 4.91 33.29 -17.60
CA LEU A 70 4.06 33.69 -16.47
C LEU A 70 2.62 33.80 -16.95
N LYS A 71 2.40 34.50 -18.05
CA LYS A 71 1.10 34.62 -18.70
C LYS A 71 0.54 33.24 -19.09
N LEU A 72 1.36 32.37 -19.68
CA LEU A 72 0.96 30.99 -19.96
C LEU A 72 0.52 30.26 -18.68
N THR A 73 1.30 30.39 -17.60
CA THR A 73 0.99 29.73 -16.31
C THR A 73 -0.29 30.26 -15.69
N GLU A 74 -0.57 31.56 -15.78
CA GLU A 74 -1.85 32.16 -15.34
C GLU A 74 -3.04 31.59 -16.12
N ILE A 75 -2.90 31.47 -17.45
CA ILE A 75 -3.94 30.90 -18.32
C ILE A 75 -4.18 29.43 -17.97
N LEU A 76 -3.12 28.64 -17.83
CA LEU A 76 -3.22 27.24 -17.43
C LEU A 76 -3.79 27.07 -16.01
N GLN A 77 -3.48 27.98 -15.08
CA GLN A 77 -3.99 27.94 -13.71
C GLN A 77 -5.51 28.20 -13.64
N ASN A 78 -6.03 29.08 -14.49
CA ASN A 78 -7.47 29.34 -14.60
C ASN A 78 -8.25 28.08 -15.04
N GLU A 79 -7.70 27.31 -15.97
CA GLU A 79 -8.31 26.05 -16.43
C GLU A 79 -8.00 24.88 -15.49
N PHE A 80 -6.80 24.85 -14.88
CA PHE A 80 -6.30 23.74 -14.06
C PHE A 80 -5.68 24.26 -12.76
N PRO A 81 -6.39 24.20 -11.62
CA PRO A 81 -5.92 24.73 -10.34
C PRO A 81 -4.59 24.15 -9.82
N ILE A 82 -4.14 23.01 -10.33
CA ILE A 82 -2.86 22.38 -9.97
C ILE A 82 -1.63 23.26 -10.26
N PHE A 83 -1.73 24.26 -11.15
CA PHE A 83 -0.66 25.20 -11.45
C PHE A 83 -0.50 26.33 -10.41
N THR A 84 -1.39 26.42 -9.40
CA THR A 84 -1.37 27.49 -8.39
C THR A 84 -0.04 27.55 -7.63
N GLU A 85 0.49 26.40 -7.21
CA GLU A 85 1.78 26.35 -6.48
C GLU A 85 2.95 26.85 -7.34
N LEU A 86 2.94 26.52 -8.63
CA LEU A 86 3.95 27.01 -9.58
C LEU A 86 3.85 28.54 -9.73
N LEU A 87 2.63 29.06 -9.91
CA LEU A 87 2.39 30.50 -10.07
C LEU A 87 2.80 31.30 -8.83
N ASP A 88 2.49 30.80 -7.63
CA ASP A 88 2.84 31.48 -6.38
C ASP A 88 4.35 31.54 -6.15
N SER A 89 5.09 30.53 -6.63
CA SER A 89 6.57 30.54 -6.56
C SER A 89 7.23 31.63 -7.41
N TRP A 90 6.49 32.27 -8.35
CA TRP A 90 7.04 33.25 -9.29
C TRP A 90 6.81 34.71 -8.95
N LYS A 91 5.86 35.03 -8.06
CA LYS A 91 5.44 36.41 -7.73
C LYS A 91 6.55 37.26 -7.06
N GLN A 92 7.81 36.84 -7.11
CA GLN A 92 8.97 37.49 -6.50
C GLN A 92 10.04 37.96 -7.51
N SER A 93 9.87 37.78 -8.82
CA SER A 93 10.90 38.12 -9.81
C SER A 93 10.42 39.16 -10.83
N VAL A 94 10.58 40.44 -10.51
CA VAL A 94 10.43 41.53 -11.47
C VAL A 94 11.79 41.78 -12.13
N PRO A 95 11.90 41.78 -13.47
CA PRO A 95 13.14 42.15 -14.14
C PRO A 95 13.62 43.53 -13.69
N SER A 96 14.92 43.67 -13.46
CA SER A 96 15.49 45.00 -13.20
C SER A 96 15.51 45.84 -14.49
N GLU A 97 15.60 47.16 -14.36
CA GLU A 97 15.72 48.09 -15.50
C GLU A 97 16.84 47.66 -16.48
N ILE A 98 17.98 47.23 -15.93
CA ILE A 98 19.12 46.72 -16.72
C ILE A 98 18.69 45.52 -17.57
N GLU A 99 17.92 44.60 -17.01
CA GLU A 99 17.45 43.41 -17.71
C GLU A 99 16.47 43.76 -18.83
N GLU A 100 15.62 44.79 -18.65
CA GLU A 100 14.72 45.28 -19.70
C GLU A 100 15.51 45.83 -20.91
N HIS A 101 16.56 46.63 -20.66
CA HIS A 101 17.44 47.12 -21.72
C HIS A 101 18.25 46.01 -22.40
N LEU A 102 18.65 44.97 -21.66
CA LEU A 102 19.29 43.80 -22.24
C LEU A 102 18.32 42.97 -23.08
N MET A 103 17.08 42.79 -22.64
CA MET A 103 16.04 42.08 -23.41
C MET A 103 15.68 42.79 -24.72
N SER A 104 15.84 44.11 -24.77
CA SER A 104 15.67 44.93 -25.98
C SER A 104 16.95 45.16 -26.78
N ASP A 105 18.09 44.64 -26.31
CA ASP A 105 19.42 44.81 -26.92
C ASP A 105 19.80 46.29 -27.14
N ASP A 106 19.44 47.16 -26.19
CA ASP A 106 19.62 48.62 -26.25
C ASP A 106 21.07 49.03 -25.91
N VAL A 107 21.92 49.09 -26.92
CA VAL A 107 23.33 49.50 -26.77
C VAL A 107 23.48 50.95 -26.29
N GLU A 108 22.56 51.84 -26.65
CA GLU A 108 22.69 53.27 -26.32
C GLU A 108 22.55 53.52 -24.82
N TYR A 109 21.70 52.75 -24.13
CA TYR A 109 21.64 52.75 -22.67
C TYR A 109 23.02 52.48 -22.03
N PHE A 110 23.70 51.41 -22.47
CA PHE A 110 24.99 50.98 -21.91
C PHE A 110 26.19 51.85 -22.36
N LYS A 111 26.06 52.60 -23.45
CA LYS A 111 27.03 53.64 -23.83
C LYS A 111 26.93 54.87 -22.93
N ASN A 112 25.70 55.26 -22.60
CA ASN A 112 25.44 56.46 -21.80
C ASN A 112 25.64 56.22 -20.29
N ASP A 113 25.51 54.97 -19.83
CA ASP A 113 25.84 54.58 -18.46
C ASP A 113 27.36 54.46 -18.25
N THR A 114 28.00 55.64 -18.14
CA THR A 114 29.44 55.79 -17.89
C THR A 114 29.86 55.45 -16.46
N LYS A 115 28.92 55.20 -15.54
CA LYS A 115 29.17 55.08 -14.09
C LYS A 115 28.85 53.72 -13.48
N SER A 116 28.33 52.77 -14.25
CA SER A 116 28.06 51.42 -13.73
C SER A 116 29.34 50.80 -13.14
N GLU A 117 29.39 50.66 -11.81
CA GLU A 117 30.42 49.88 -11.08
C GLU A 117 30.38 48.38 -11.46
N ASN A 118 29.46 47.96 -12.33
CA ASN A 118 29.12 46.57 -12.58
C ASN A 118 29.20 46.17 -14.07
N LYS A 119 30.09 46.80 -14.86
CA LYS A 119 30.27 46.48 -16.30
C LYS A 119 30.50 45.00 -16.57
N GLU A 120 31.22 44.29 -15.69
CA GLU A 120 31.43 42.84 -15.81
C GLU A 120 30.12 42.06 -15.68
N ASN A 121 29.28 42.40 -14.70
CA ASN A 121 27.97 41.78 -14.56
C ASN A 121 27.06 42.09 -15.76
N ASN A 122 27.07 43.34 -16.26
CA ASN A 122 26.28 43.71 -17.45
C ASN A 122 26.74 42.96 -18.71
N PHE A 123 28.04 42.73 -18.86
CA PHE A 123 28.58 41.89 -19.95
C PHE A 123 28.17 40.42 -19.81
N GLU A 124 28.18 39.88 -18.59
CA GLU A 124 27.71 38.52 -18.34
C GLU A 124 26.20 38.38 -18.56
N LEU A 125 25.41 39.40 -18.20
CA LEU A 125 23.97 39.43 -18.41
C LEU A 125 23.63 39.63 -19.90
N SER A 126 24.39 40.41 -20.67
CA SER A 126 24.15 40.53 -22.12
C SER A 126 24.30 39.19 -22.83
N ALA A 127 25.26 38.36 -22.41
CA ALA A 127 25.37 36.98 -22.85
C ALA A 127 24.14 36.13 -22.47
N LEU A 128 23.60 36.30 -21.24
CA LEU A 128 22.45 35.54 -20.71
C LEU A 128 21.14 35.89 -21.40
N TYR A 129 20.92 37.17 -21.67
CA TYR A 129 19.72 37.67 -22.35
C TYR A 129 19.82 37.58 -23.87
N GLY A 130 21.01 37.24 -24.40
CA GLY A 130 21.22 37.11 -25.83
C GLY A 130 21.22 38.46 -26.56
N ALA A 131 21.63 39.53 -25.85
CA ALA A 131 21.74 40.89 -26.34
C ALA A 131 23.01 41.01 -27.20
N VAL A 132 22.92 40.64 -28.47
CA VAL A 132 24.09 40.48 -29.37
C VAL A 132 24.83 41.80 -29.54
N ASN A 133 24.11 42.91 -29.72
CA ASN A 133 24.71 44.21 -29.94
C ASN A 133 25.36 44.74 -28.66
N VAL A 134 24.70 44.60 -27.51
CA VAL A 134 25.26 44.99 -26.20
C VAL A 134 26.47 44.14 -25.85
N PHE A 135 26.43 42.84 -26.13
CA PHE A 135 27.55 41.93 -25.93
C PHE A 135 28.77 42.32 -26.77
N ASN A 136 28.56 42.62 -28.05
CA ASN A 136 29.62 43.07 -28.96
C ASN A 136 30.20 44.43 -28.55
N TYR A 137 29.37 45.34 -28.04
CA TYR A 137 29.83 46.60 -27.46
C TYR A 137 30.80 46.36 -26.28
N PHE A 138 30.41 45.54 -25.31
CA PHE A 138 31.31 45.21 -24.20
C PHE A 138 32.58 44.47 -24.64
N LEU A 139 32.52 43.62 -25.68
CA LEU A 139 33.73 43.04 -26.27
C LEU A 139 34.65 44.09 -26.92
N SER A 140 34.09 45.15 -27.52
CA SER A 140 34.87 46.26 -28.07
C SER A 140 35.55 47.10 -26.99
N GLU A 141 34.98 47.10 -25.78
CA GLU A 141 35.57 47.67 -24.55
C GLU A 141 36.55 46.71 -23.86
N GLU A 142 37.07 45.71 -24.58
CA GLU A 142 38.08 44.73 -24.13
C GLU A 142 37.65 43.85 -22.93
N MET A 143 36.34 43.66 -22.71
CA MET A 143 35.85 42.78 -21.64
C MET A 143 36.27 41.32 -21.85
N ALA A 144 36.79 40.69 -20.79
CA ALA A 144 37.32 39.34 -20.86
C ALA A 144 36.21 38.28 -20.83
N ILE A 145 36.21 37.36 -21.81
CA ILE A 145 35.32 36.20 -21.81
C ILE A 145 35.78 35.20 -20.75
N ASN A 146 34.99 35.07 -19.69
CA ASN A 146 35.20 34.14 -18.60
C ASN A 146 34.25 32.92 -18.72
N SER A 147 34.35 31.97 -17.78
CA SER A 147 33.50 30.76 -17.79
C SER A 147 32.00 31.06 -17.55
N LYS A 148 31.67 32.13 -16.82
CA LYS A 148 30.31 32.58 -16.54
C LYS A 148 29.68 33.22 -17.78
N THR A 149 30.44 34.02 -18.54
CA THR A 149 30.04 34.52 -19.86
C THR A 149 29.69 33.38 -20.81
N ALA A 150 30.56 32.37 -20.92
CA ALA A 150 30.34 31.21 -21.77
C ALA A 150 29.09 30.41 -21.34
N LYS A 151 28.93 30.16 -20.03
CA LYS A 151 27.71 29.55 -19.48
C LYS A 151 26.45 30.33 -19.86
N ASN A 152 26.45 31.65 -19.65
CA ASN A 152 25.29 32.51 -19.90
C ASN A 152 24.92 32.57 -21.39
N ALA A 153 25.91 32.72 -22.27
CA ALA A 153 25.70 32.62 -23.73
C ALA A 153 25.11 31.27 -24.17
N SER A 154 25.47 30.21 -23.47
CA SER A 154 24.97 28.86 -23.77
C SER A 154 23.54 28.65 -23.32
N ILE A 155 23.13 29.35 -22.25
CA ILE A 155 21.76 29.40 -21.76
C ILE A 155 20.88 30.20 -22.72
N SER A 156 21.36 31.35 -23.21
CA SER A 156 20.61 32.19 -24.16
C SER A 156 20.44 31.54 -25.53
N GLY A 157 21.38 30.68 -25.93
CA GLY A 157 21.34 29.95 -27.20
C GLY A 157 21.62 30.81 -28.43
N LYS A 158 22.00 32.08 -28.26
CA LYS A 158 22.30 32.95 -29.40
C LYS A 158 23.59 32.52 -30.08
N MET A 159 23.44 31.92 -31.26
CA MET A 159 24.55 31.36 -32.04
C MET A 159 25.63 32.39 -32.38
N ASP A 160 25.27 33.66 -32.56
CA ASP A 160 26.24 34.72 -32.86
C ASP A 160 27.20 34.95 -31.70
N ILE A 161 26.67 35.01 -30.46
CA ILE A 161 27.47 35.13 -29.24
C ILE A 161 28.33 33.87 -29.04
N LEU A 162 27.78 32.68 -29.27
CA LEU A 162 28.51 31.43 -29.13
C LEU A 162 29.67 31.29 -30.13
N LYS A 163 29.45 31.67 -31.39
CA LYS A 163 30.49 31.69 -32.43
C LYS A 163 31.62 32.66 -32.06
N GLU A 164 31.27 33.85 -31.55
CA GLU A 164 32.24 34.84 -31.11
C GLU A 164 33.07 34.36 -29.90
N ILE A 165 32.44 33.66 -28.96
CA ILE A 165 33.15 33.04 -27.83
C ILE A 165 34.10 31.94 -28.30
N LEU A 166 33.65 31.06 -29.18
CA LEU A 166 34.46 29.94 -29.70
C LEU A 166 35.62 30.42 -30.58
N SER A 167 35.46 31.52 -31.32
CA SER A 167 36.52 32.11 -32.13
C SER A 167 37.67 32.64 -31.26
N LYS A 168 37.36 33.22 -30.09
CA LYS A 168 38.33 33.78 -29.15
C LYS A 168 38.88 32.77 -28.14
N LYS A 169 38.09 31.78 -27.71
CA LYS A 169 38.41 30.86 -26.58
C LYS A 169 37.86 29.44 -26.80
N LYS A 170 38.61 28.59 -27.52
CA LYS A 170 38.23 27.18 -27.79
C LYS A 170 38.06 26.28 -26.54
N ASN A 171 38.65 26.65 -25.40
CA ASN A 171 38.62 25.86 -24.17
C ASN A 171 37.23 25.83 -23.49
N TYR A 172 36.26 26.63 -23.93
CA TYR A 172 34.91 26.64 -23.37
C TYR A 172 33.92 25.68 -24.06
N THR A 173 34.34 24.93 -25.08
CA THR A 173 33.46 24.01 -25.83
C THR A 173 32.68 23.05 -24.91
N GLY A 174 33.33 22.48 -23.89
CA GLY A 174 32.66 21.60 -22.92
C GLY A 174 31.60 22.30 -22.07
N THR A 175 31.87 23.52 -21.62
CA THR A 175 30.90 24.36 -20.91
C THR A 175 29.71 24.68 -21.80
N ILE A 176 29.99 25.05 -23.06
CA ILE A 176 28.94 25.45 -24.01
C ILE A 176 27.96 24.33 -24.27
N VAL A 177 28.50 23.17 -24.65
CA VAL A 177 27.73 21.95 -24.84
C VAL A 177 26.88 21.61 -23.62
N GLN A 178 27.49 21.63 -22.42
CA GLN A 178 26.79 21.26 -21.19
C GLN A 178 25.62 22.21 -20.90
N TYR A 179 25.82 23.52 -21.03
CA TYR A 179 24.79 24.50 -20.70
C TYR A 179 23.73 24.67 -21.80
N SER A 180 24.06 24.40 -23.06
CA SER A 180 23.09 24.33 -24.14
C SER A 180 22.14 23.14 -24.00
N LEU A 181 22.66 21.97 -23.61
CA LEU A 181 21.81 20.83 -23.25
C LEU A 181 20.86 21.16 -22.07
N ILE A 182 21.37 21.88 -21.08
CA ILE A 182 20.61 22.28 -19.88
C ILE A 182 19.44 23.22 -20.21
N SER A 183 19.62 24.08 -21.21
CA SER A 183 18.69 25.15 -21.59
C SER A 183 17.89 24.83 -22.86
N HIS A 184 17.91 23.56 -23.29
CA HIS A 184 17.18 23.07 -24.46
C HIS A 184 17.58 23.72 -25.78
N GLN A 185 18.81 24.18 -25.90
CA GLN A 185 19.36 24.68 -27.15
C GLN A 185 19.84 23.50 -28.00
N ASN A 186 18.90 22.67 -28.45
CA ASN A 186 19.20 21.39 -29.08
C ASN A 186 19.87 21.53 -30.46
N GLU A 187 19.71 22.69 -31.11
CA GLU A 187 20.44 23.06 -32.34
C GLU A 187 21.96 23.11 -32.10
N ASN A 188 22.38 23.47 -30.89
CA ASN A 188 23.79 23.54 -30.53
C ASN A 188 24.41 22.14 -30.37
N LEU A 189 23.61 21.07 -30.38
CA LEU A 189 24.10 19.70 -30.35
C LEU A 189 24.83 19.32 -31.63
N ASP A 190 24.68 20.05 -32.73
CA ASP A 190 25.52 19.81 -33.91
C ASP A 190 26.99 20.18 -33.65
N LEU A 191 27.25 21.08 -32.67
CA LEU A 191 28.61 21.35 -32.19
C LEU A 191 29.23 20.12 -31.49
N LEU A 192 28.41 19.24 -30.88
CA LEU A 192 28.87 17.96 -30.29
C LEU A 192 29.34 16.96 -31.34
N ALA A 193 28.77 16.99 -32.56
CA ALA A 193 29.09 16.04 -33.62
C ALA A 193 30.48 16.28 -34.25
N THR A 194 31.20 17.33 -33.83
CA THR A 194 32.57 17.61 -34.25
C THR A 194 33.57 16.64 -33.60
N LYS A 195 34.69 16.32 -34.27
CA LYS A 195 35.68 15.30 -33.85
C LYS A 195 36.31 15.52 -32.46
N ASP A 196 36.18 16.72 -31.88
CA ASP A 196 36.74 17.12 -30.59
C ASP A 196 35.67 17.14 -29.48
N SER A 197 34.68 16.23 -29.52
CA SER A 197 33.56 16.22 -28.57
C SER A 197 34.07 16.20 -27.12
N PRO A 198 33.76 17.22 -26.31
CA PRO A 198 34.19 17.26 -24.92
C PRO A 198 33.52 16.12 -24.13
N LYS A 199 34.23 15.52 -23.18
CA LYS A 199 33.63 14.60 -22.22
C LYS A 199 32.50 15.33 -21.47
N LEU A 200 31.26 14.94 -21.72
CA LEU A 200 30.10 15.44 -21.00
C LEU A 200 30.25 15.10 -19.52
N LYS A 201 30.23 16.13 -18.67
CA LYS A 201 30.16 15.97 -17.21
C LYS A 201 28.74 15.66 -16.73
N MET A 202 27.76 15.78 -17.61
CA MET A 202 26.34 15.63 -17.30
C MET A 202 25.88 14.20 -17.54
N SER A 203 25.08 13.66 -16.62
CA SER A 203 24.46 12.35 -16.75
C SER A 203 23.14 12.43 -17.54
N ILE A 204 22.71 11.33 -18.13
CA ILE A 204 21.37 11.23 -18.75
C ILE A 204 20.26 11.56 -17.74
N ASN A 205 20.45 11.20 -16.47
CA ASN A 205 19.53 11.56 -15.39
C ASN A 205 19.35 13.08 -15.25
N ASP A 206 20.41 13.85 -15.44
CA ASP A 206 20.35 15.32 -15.34
C ASP A 206 19.57 15.93 -16.51
N LEU A 207 19.47 15.25 -17.65
CA LEU A 207 18.67 15.69 -18.79
C LEU A 207 17.19 15.40 -18.58
N PHE A 208 16.84 14.22 -18.07
CA PHE A 208 15.44 13.88 -17.77
C PHE A 208 14.87 14.75 -16.66
N THR A 209 15.65 15.04 -15.62
CA THR A 209 15.24 15.99 -14.57
C THR A 209 15.05 17.42 -15.07
N ARG A 210 15.42 17.72 -16.32
CA ARG A 210 15.20 19.02 -16.98
C ARG A 210 14.18 18.94 -18.11
N SER A 211 13.54 17.78 -18.28
CA SER A 211 12.65 17.50 -19.40
C SER A 211 13.32 17.61 -20.77
N ASN A 212 14.63 17.41 -20.98
CA ASN A 212 15.21 17.54 -22.35
C ASN A 212 15.27 16.20 -23.08
N ILE A 213 14.12 15.68 -23.49
CA ILE A 213 14.02 14.37 -24.16
C ILE A 213 14.65 14.41 -25.55
N HIS A 214 14.58 15.54 -26.26
CA HIS A 214 15.26 15.71 -27.56
C HIS A 214 16.78 15.50 -27.46
N ALA A 215 17.43 16.09 -26.45
CA ALA A 215 18.84 15.86 -26.21
C ALA A 215 19.15 14.41 -25.88
N ILE A 216 18.31 13.77 -25.07
CA ILE A 216 18.48 12.37 -24.68
C ILE A 216 18.41 11.47 -25.90
N SER A 217 17.40 11.66 -26.76
CA SER A 217 17.28 10.98 -28.04
C SER A 217 18.58 11.02 -28.82
N LYS A 218 19.11 12.23 -29.03
CA LYS A 218 20.31 12.46 -29.82
C LYS A 218 21.53 11.81 -29.15
N LEU A 219 21.68 11.90 -27.83
CA LEU A 219 22.80 11.30 -27.10
C LEU A 219 22.73 9.76 -27.05
N VAL A 220 21.54 9.17 -26.92
CA VAL A 220 21.35 7.72 -27.02
C VAL A 220 21.70 7.24 -28.43
N SER A 221 21.35 8.00 -29.48
CA SER A 221 21.70 7.68 -30.87
C SER A 221 23.21 7.70 -31.14
N LEU A 222 23.95 8.52 -30.39
CA LEU A 222 25.41 8.63 -30.46
C LEU A 222 26.13 7.56 -29.62
N ASN A 223 25.39 6.59 -29.07
CA ASN A 223 25.91 5.44 -28.32
C ASN A 223 26.72 5.83 -27.07
N SER A 224 26.57 7.08 -26.61
CA SER A 224 27.34 7.64 -25.51
C SER A 224 26.58 7.52 -24.20
N ILE A 225 27.00 6.54 -23.38
CA ILE A 225 26.93 6.55 -21.91
C ILE A 225 25.51 6.49 -21.33
N LEU A 226 24.86 5.33 -21.42
CA LEU A 226 23.98 4.87 -20.34
C LEU A 226 24.91 4.35 -19.22
N THR A 227 25.16 5.16 -18.18
CA THR A 227 25.84 4.65 -16.99
C THR A 227 24.94 3.64 -16.27
N LYS A 228 25.52 2.79 -15.41
CA LYS A 228 24.78 1.80 -14.62
C LYS A 228 23.81 2.40 -13.59
N ASP A 229 23.75 3.72 -13.46
CA ASP A 229 23.06 4.42 -12.36
C ASP A 229 21.74 5.06 -12.84
N ASN A 230 20.92 4.24 -13.51
CA ASN A 230 19.66 4.65 -14.15
C ASN A 230 18.46 4.67 -13.20
N PHE A 231 18.68 4.50 -11.90
CA PHE A 231 17.63 4.54 -10.87
C PHE A 231 16.85 5.86 -10.88
N LYS A 232 17.53 6.98 -11.10
CA LYS A 232 16.91 8.31 -11.17
C LYS A 232 15.92 8.44 -12.34
N LEU A 233 16.08 7.68 -13.43
CA LEU A 233 15.12 7.64 -14.53
C LEU A 233 13.80 7.04 -14.08
N VAL A 234 13.87 5.92 -13.36
CA VAL A 234 12.69 5.26 -12.78
C VAL A 234 12.02 6.19 -11.77
N GLN A 235 12.80 6.83 -10.88
CA GLN A 235 12.25 7.83 -9.95
C GLN A 235 11.55 8.97 -10.68
N PHE A 236 12.14 9.49 -11.76
CA PHE A 236 11.55 10.55 -12.56
C PHE A 236 10.21 10.11 -13.17
N ALA A 237 10.13 8.93 -13.78
CA ALA A 237 8.87 8.41 -14.33
C ALA A 237 7.77 8.27 -13.26
N ILE A 238 8.13 7.82 -12.05
CA ILE A 238 7.21 7.72 -10.90
C ILE A 238 6.76 9.12 -10.46
N GLN A 239 7.68 10.08 -10.34
CA GLN A 239 7.37 11.46 -9.94
C GLN A 239 6.42 12.14 -10.93
N MET A 240 6.63 11.91 -12.23
CA MET A 240 5.78 12.38 -13.31
C MET A 240 4.46 11.60 -13.42
N GLU A 241 4.27 10.54 -12.62
CA GLU A 241 3.10 9.65 -12.64
C GLU A 241 2.80 9.06 -14.02
N SER A 242 3.87 8.76 -14.80
CA SER A 242 3.76 8.34 -16.20
C SER A 242 4.19 6.88 -16.40
N PRO A 243 3.23 5.97 -16.65
CA PRO A 243 3.50 4.61 -17.11
C PRO A 243 4.28 4.56 -18.43
N GLN A 244 4.05 5.52 -19.34
CA GLN A 244 4.70 5.58 -20.65
C GLN A 244 6.21 5.86 -20.52
N LEU A 245 6.61 6.83 -19.68
CA LEU A 245 8.02 7.08 -19.40
C LEU A 245 8.67 5.86 -18.74
N LEU A 246 7.95 5.21 -17.82
CA LEU A 246 8.45 4.01 -17.16
C LEU A 246 8.68 2.86 -18.15
N ASP A 247 7.75 2.61 -19.07
CA ASP A 247 7.92 1.62 -20.14
C ASP A 247 9.10 1.97 -21.04
N PHE A 248 9.23 3.24 -21.42
CA PHE A 248 10.36 3.68 -22.24
C PHE A 248 11.69 3.41 -21.52
N PHE A 249 11.80 3.71 -20.23
CA PHE A 249 13.04 3.46 -19.47
C PHE A 249 13.30 1.97 -19.26
N CYS A 250 12.33 1.22 -18.75
CA CYS A 250 12.55 -0.17 -18.37
C CYS A 250 12.60 -1.12 -19.57
N VAL A 251 11.72 -0.93 -20.57
CA VAL A 251 11.59 -1.84 -21.71
C VAL A 251 12.49 -1.41 -22.87
N LYS A 252 12.50 -0.12 -23.21
CA LYS A 252 13.21 0.36 -24.41
C LYS A 252 14.67 0.68 -24.16
N LEU A 253 14.98 1.28 -23.02
CA LEU A 253 16.37 1.54 -22.58
C LEU A 253 16.96 0.40 -21.73
N GLU A 254 16.19 -0.69 -21.53
CA GLU A 254 16.59 -1.86 -20.73
C GLU A 254 17.13 -1.49 -19.34
N VAL A 255 16.56 -0.45 -18.72
CA VAL A 255 16.94 -0.02 -17.37
C VAL A 255 16.53 -1.11 -16.39
N LYS A 256 17.52 -1.87 -15.91
CA LYS A 256 17.32 -2.87 -14.86
C LYS A 256 17.24 -2.20 -13.51
N LEU A 257 16.20 -2.54 -12.75
CA LEU A 257 16.16 -2.25 -11.33
C LEU A 257 17.28 -3.06 -10.66
N SER A 258 18.24 -2.36 -10.05
CA SER A 258 19.34 -3.00 -9.32
C SER A 258 18.79 -3.92 -8.23
N SER A 259 19.47 -5.02 -7.93
CA SER A 259 19.13 -5.89 -6.78
C SER A 259 19.41 -5.23 -5.41
N ASP A 260 19.79 -3.96 -5.38
CA ASP A 260 20.04 -3.20 -4.17
C ASP A 260 18.73 -2.93 -3.44
N THR A 261 18.62 -3.45 -2.22
CA THR A 261 17.43 -3.31 -1.36
C THR A 261 17.13 -1.86 -1.00
N SER A 262 18.14 -0.99 -0.93
CA SER A 262 17.95 0.44 -0.61
C SER A 262 17.19 1.18 -1.71
N ASN A 263 17.38 0.77 -2.96
CA ASN A 263 16.69 1.36 -4.11
C ASN A 263 15.20 0.95 -4.14
N PHE A 264 14.87 -0.27 -3.74
CA PHE A 264 13.47 -0.69 -3.62
C PHE A 264 12.71 0.09 -2.56
N GLU A 265 13.35 0.35 -1.41
CA GLU A 265 12.76 1.17 -0.36
C GLU A 265 12.38 2.56 -0.87
N ASN A 266 13.31 3.22 -1.57
CA ASN A 266 13.08 4.54 -2.15
C ASN A 266 11.98 4.53 -3.23
N ILE A 267 11.91 3.50 -4.07
CA ILE A 267 10.83 3.35 -5.07
C ILE A 267 9.48 3.23 -4.38
N TYR A 268 9.36 2.37 -3.37
CA TYR A 268 8.10 2.19 -2.67
C TYR A 268 7.68 3.48 -1.94
N LYS A 269 8.62 4.16 -1.28
CA LYS A 269 8.35 5.47 -0.64
C LYS A 269 7.79 6.50 -1.64
N LEU A 270 8.35 6.56 -2.85
CA LEU A 270 7.87 7.46 -3.89
C LEU A 270 6.52 7.04 -4.46
N ILE A 271 6.34 5.76 -4.81
CA ILE A 271 5.11 5.31 -5.49
C ILE A 271 3.88 5.34 -4.59
N PHE A 272 4.03 5.20 -3.27
CA PHE A 272 2.91 5.37 -2.34
C PHE A 272 2.49 6.84 -2.16
N GLN A 273 3.28 7.82 -2.63
CA GLN A 273 2.91 9.24 -2.69
C GLN A 273 2.18 9.62 -3.98
N VAL A 274 2.25 8.76 -5.01
CA VAL A 274 1.63 8.98 -6.32
C VAL A 274 0.11 8.96 -6.22
N LYS A 275 -0.56 9.96 -6.79
CA LYS A 275 -2.03 10.09 -6.75
C LYS A 275 -2.70 9.38 -7.93
N ASN A 276 -2.17 9.53 -9.14
CA ASN A 276 -2.74 8.95 -10.36
C ASN A 276 -1.91 7.76 -10.85
N ASN A 277 -2.54 6.81 -11.55
CA ASN A 277 -1.87 5.67 -12.20
C ASN A 277 -1.02 4.76 -11.28
N ARG A 278 -1.11 4.91 -9.95
CA ARG A 278 -0.32 4.10 -9.00
C ARG A 278 -0.42 2.59 -9.25
N PRO A 279 -1.61 1.99 -9.45
CA PRO A 279 -1.73 0.55 -9.67
C PRO A 279 -0.96 0.09 -10.92
N GLU A 280 -1.05 0.87 -12.01
CA GLU A 280 -0.38 0.57 -13.27
C GLU A 280 1.15 0.71 -13.14
N LEU A 281 1.62 1.80 -12.49
CA LEU A 281 3.04 2.01 -12.22
C LEU A 281 3.62 0.88 -11.36
N ILE A 282 2.92 0.47 -10.30
CA ILE A 282 3.35 -0.64 -9.43
C ILE A 282 3.43 -1.94 -10.24
N SER A 283 2.40 -2.26 -11.02
CA SER A 283 2.38 -3.46 -11.87
C SER A 283 3.58 -3.49 -12.82
N LYS A 284 3.83 -2.39 -13.54
CA LYS A 284 4.98 -2.26 -14.45
C LYS A 284 6.32 -2.40 -13.71
N LEU A 285 6.49 -1.79 -12.55
CA LEU A 285 7.73 -1.91 -11.78
C LEU A 285 7.97 -3.36 -11.31
N LEU A 286 6.93 -4.04 -10.84
CA LEU A 286 7.01 -5.44 -10.42
C LEU A 286 7.40 -6.35 -11.59
N LEU A 287 6.79 -6.15 -12.77
CA LEU A 287 7.16 -6.86 -14.01
C LEU A 287 8.62 -6.59 -14.43
N ASN A 288 9.17 -5.44 -14.07
CA ASN A 288 10.55 -5.05 -14.35
C ASN A 288 11.53 -5.33 -13.19
N GLY A 289 11.15 -6.18 -12.24
CA GLY A 289 12.04 -6.72 -11.22
C GLY A 289 12.04 -6.01 -9.86
N LEU A 290 11.08 -5.10 -9.60
CA LEU A 290 10.87 -4.56 -8.26
C LEU A 290 10.42 -5.71 -7.35
N SER A 291 11.12 -5.93 -6.23
CA SER A 291 10.76 -7.02 -5.32
C SER A 291 9.52 -6.67 -4.49
N PRO A 292 8.44 -7.48 -4.55
CA PRO A 292 7.25 -7.29 -3.72
C PRO A 292 7.48 -7.64 -2.24
N ARG A 293 8.68 -8.14 -1.90
CA ARG A 293 9.10 -8.53 -0.54
C ARG A 293 10.19 -7.60 0.02
N ALA A 294 10.36 -6.42 -0.58
CA ALA A 294 11.26 -5.41 -0.04
C ALA A 294 10.87 -5.05 1.41
N MET A 295 11.85 -4.67 2.22
CA MET A 295 11.61 -4.18 3.58
C MET A 295 11.77 -2.66 3.58
N LEU A 296 10.81 -1.95 4.15
CA LEU A 296 10.67 -0.51 4.14
C LEU A 296 10.71 0.00 5.58
N ASN A 297 11.56 0.97 5.88
CA ASN A 297 11.53 1.66 7.18
C ASN A 297 10.82 3.01 7.03
N ILE A 298 9.65 3.14 7.65
CA ILE A 298 8.85 4.37 7.66
C ILE A 298 8.56 4.71 9.12
N GLU A 299 9.11 5.83 9.60
CA GLU A 299 8.90 6.34 10.96
C GLU A 299 9.20 5.28 12.05
N ASP A 300 10.32 4.57 11.92
CA ASP A 300 10.75 3.49 12.82
C ASP A 300 9.83 2.26 12.83
N ILE A 301 8.92 2.15 11.86
CA ILE A 301 8.08 0.99 11.62
C ILE A 301 8.57 0.28 10.36
N TYR A 302 8.82 -1.02 10.50
CA TYR A 302 9.16 -1.87 9.37
C TYR A 302 7.90 -2.38 8.67
N HIS A 303 7.80 -2.05 7.38
CA HIS A 303 6.74 -2.47 6.48
C HIS A 303 7.32 -3.31 5.34
N ASP A 304 6.60 -4.34 4.92
CA ASP A 304 6.67 -4.78 3.52
C ASP A 304 5.68 -3.98 2.65
N PRO A 305 5.80 -3.99 1.32
CA PRO A 305 4.87 -3.29 0.43
C PRO A 305 3.40 -3.64 0.68
N LEU A 306 3.10 -4.90 0.99
CA LEU A 306 1.73 -5.37 1.22
C LEU A 306 1.14 -4.75 2.49
N SER A 307 1.87 -4.77 3.61
CA SER A 307 1.42 -4.15 4.87
C SER A 307 1.27 -2.64 4.75
N LEU A 308 2.11 -1.98 3.96
CA LEU A 308 1.99 -0.55 3.68
C LEU A 308 0.70 -0.25 2.88
N ALA A 309 0.44 -1.01 1.82
CA ALA A 309 -0.80 -0.89 1.04
C ALA A 309 -2.05 -1.09 1.92
N ILE A 310 -2.04 -2.12 2.79
CA ILE A 310 -3.14 -2.39 3.73
C ILE A 310 -3.31 -1.23 4.73
N THR A 311 -2.21 -0.70 5.28
CA THR A 311 -2.24 0.41 6.25
C THR A 311 -2.81 1.67 5.62
N ASN A 312 -2.47 1.93 4.35
CA ASN A 312 -3.00 3.02 3.53
C ASN A 312 -4.43 2.77 3.01
N LYS A 313 -5.02 1.60 3.29
CA LYS A 313 -6.34 1.16 2.80
C LYS A 313 -6.43 1.10 1.27
N ASP A 314 -5.31 0.87 0.61
CA ASP A 314 -5.20 0.75 -0.84
C ASP A 314 -5.38 -0.72 -1.25
N GLU A 315 -6.64 -1.16 -1.33
CA GLU A 315 -6.98 -2.56 -1.62
C GLU A 315 -6.48 -3.00 -3.01
N GLN A 316 -6.57 -2.13 -4.02
CA GLN A 316 -6.14 -2.44 -5.38
C GLN A 316 -4.64 -2.68 -5.46
N THR A 317 -3.83 -1.81 -4.85
CA THR A 317 -2.37 -2.01 -4.79
C THR A 317 -2.01 -3.28 -4.01
N ALA A 318 -2.70 -3.54 -2.89
CA ALA A 318 -2.47 -4.75 -2.10
C ALA A 318 -2.75 -6.03 -2.92
N MET A 319 -3.80 -6.02 -3.74
CA MET A 319 -4.13 -7.13 -4.65
C MET A 319 -3.04 -7.35 -5.70
N ILE A 320 -2.57 -6.29 -6.36
CA ILE A 320 -1.49 -6.37 -7.36
C ILE A 320 -0.21 -6.92 -6.72
N LEU A 321 0.15 -6.44 -5.54
CA LEU A 321 1.34 -6.92 -4.81
C LEU A 321 1.24 -8.41 -4.49
N LEU A 322 0.06 -8.87 -4.08
CA LEU A 322 -0.18 -10.28 -3.77
C LEU A 322 -0.08 -11.15 -5.03
N GLU A 323 -0.66 -10.71 -6.14
CA GLU A 323 -0.57 -11.39 -7.45
C GLU A 323 0.88 -11.53 -7.94
N HIS A 324 1.76 -10.60 -7.56
CA HIS A 324 3.18 -10.64 -7.90
C HIS A 324 4.06 -11.32 -6.84
N GLY A 325 3.49 -11.91 -5.79
CA GLY A 325 4.23 -12.75 -4.83
C GLY A 325 4.71 -12.04 -3.55
N ALA A 326 4.06 -10.95 -3.16
CA ALA A 326 4.21 -10.39 -1.81
C ALA A 326 3.99 -11.45 -0.71
N ASN A 327 4.57 -11.26 0.47
CA ASN A 327 4.52 -12.25 1.53
C ASN A 327 3.24 -12.11 2.38
N PRO A 328 2.23 -13.00 2.24
CA PRO A 328 1.01 -12.88 3.03
C PRO A 328 1.21 -13.27 4.50
N SER A 329 2.35 -13.89 4.84
CA SER A 329 2.70 -14.29 6.22
C SER A 329 3.55 -13.24 6.95
N PHE A 330 3.71 -12.03 6.39
CA PHE A 330 4.39 -10.94 7.07
C PHE A 330 3.63 -10.50 8.33
N TYR A 331 4.38 -10.02 9.33
CA TYR A 331 3.82 -9.49 10.58
C TYR A 331 4.19 -8.02 10.73
N LEU A 332 3.19 -7.14 10.74
CA LEU A 332 3.41 -5.72 11.01
C LEU A 332 3.44 -5.49 12.52
N ILE A 333 4.52 -4.89 13.03
CA ILE A 333 4.63 -4.47 14.43
C ILE A 333 4.43 -2.96 14.50
N THR A 334 3.33 -2.51 15.12
CA THR A 334 3.02 -1.08 15.26
C THR A 334 2.45 -0.81 16.65
N LYS A 335 2.95 0.22 17.33
CA LYS A 335 2.54 0.60 18.70
C LYS A 335 2.61 -0.57 19.70
N GLY A 336 3.69 -1.36 19.63
CA GLY A 336 3.91 -2.54 20.49
C GLY A 336 2.99 -3.74 20.22
N LYS A 337 2.18 -3.69 19.15
CA LYS A 337 1.26 -4.77 18.77
C LYS A 337 1.62 -5.35 17.41
N THR A 338 1.63 -6.68 17.34
CA THR A 338 1.89 -7.45 16.14
C THR A 338 0.60 -7.81 15.42
N TYR A 339 0.59 -7.64 14.11
CA TYR A 339 -0.53 -7.88 13.22
C TYR A 339 -0.13 -8.81 12.05
N PRO A 340 -0.66 -10.04 12.00
CA PRO A 340 -0.67 -10.85 10.78
C PRO A 340 -1.42 -10.12 9.66
N MET A 341 -1.04 -10.31 8.39
CA MET A 341 -1.65 -9.58 7.27
C MET A 341 -3.16 -9.79 7.16
N LEU A 342 -3.65 -11.02 7.34
CA LEU A 342 -5.09 -11.30 7.33
C LEU A 342 -5.83 -10.49 8.43
N CYS A 343 -5.31 -10.49 9.65
CA CYS A 343 -5.87 -9.67 10.73
C CYS A 343 -5.82 -8.16 10.42
N LEU A 344 -4.74 -7.68 9.78
CA LEU A 344 -4.57 -6.28 9.42
C LEU A 344 -5.58 -5.88 8.33
N ALA A 345 -5.74 -6.68 7.27
CA ALA A 345 -6.71 -6.46 6.20
C ALA A 345 -8.14 -6.35 6.75
N ILE A 346 -8.55 -7.30 7.60
CA ILE A 346 -9.88 -7.29 8.24
C ILE A 346 -10.01 -6.08 9.18
N LYS A 347 -8.98 -5.75 9.96
CA LYS A 347 -8.97 -4.56 10.83
C LYS A 347 -9.29 -3.28 10.05
N HIS A 348 -8.75 -3.15 8.84
CA HIS A 348 -8.96 -2.01 7.94
C HIS A 348 -10.19 -2.16 7.04
N LYS A 349 -10.97 -3.24 7.21
CA LYS A 349 -12.19 -3.57 6.43
C LYS A 349 -11.94 -3.78 4.93
N LEU A 350 -10.75 -4.25 4.56
CA LEU A 350 -10.39 -4.63 3.20
C LEU A 350 -10.84 -6.08 2.95
N PHE A 351 -12.15 -6.28 2.83
CA PHE A 351 -12.72 -7.63 2.84
C PHE A 351 -12.41 -8.43 1.57
N ASN A 352 -12.31 -7.80 0.40
CA ASN A 352 -11.96 -8.52 -0.83
C ASN A 352 -10.53 -9.04 -0.75
N LEU A 353 -9.61 -8.21 -0.24
CA LEU A 353 -8.23 -8.64 0.03
C LEU A 353 -8.19 -9.72 1.11
N ALA A 354 -8.96 -9.58 2.19
CA ALA A 354 -9.01 -10.60 3.24
C ALA A 354 -9.45 -11.96 2.66
N GLU A 355 -10.46 -11.98 1.80
CA GLU A 355 -10.90 -13.20 1.12
C GLU A 355 -9.82 -13.84 0.25
N ARG A 356 -8.94 -13.05 -0.38
CA ARG A 356 -7.76 -13.58 -1.10
C ARG A 356 -6.66 -14.10 -0.18
N LEU A 357 -6.51 -13.51 1.00
CA LEU A 357 -5.50 -13.93 1.98
C LEU A 357 -5.89 -15.22 2.72
N ILE A 358 -7.20 -15.48 2.93
CA ILE A 358 -7.71 -16.66 3.63
C ILE A 358 -7.08 -17.99 3.15
N PRO A 359 -7.11 -18.35 1.85
CA PRO A 359 -6.61 -19.65 1.40
C PRO A 359 -5.09 -19.81 1.46
N ILE A 360 -4.34 -18.73 1.71
CA ILE A 360 -2.87 -18.68 1.64
C ILE A 360 -2.22 -18.24 2.96
N THR A 361 -3.00 -18.13 4.04
CA THR A 361 -2.53 -17.75 5.38
C THR A 361 -3.10 -18.68 6.44
N ASP A 362 -2.49 -18.69 7.63
CA ASP A 362 -3.11 -19.33 8.78
C ASP A 362 -4.28 -18.47 9.29
N VAL A 363 -5.50 -18.97 9.10
CA VAL A 363 -6.75 -18.31 9.48
C VAL A 363 -6.96 -18.20 10.99
N ASN A 364 -6.16 -18.91 11.80
CA ASN A 364 -6.19 -18.85 13.25
C ASN A 364 -5.14 -17.90 13.83
N GLU A 365 -4.15 -17.46 13.03
CA GLU A 365 -3.02 -16.66 13.50
C GLU A 365 -3.50 -15.34 14.14
N PRO A 366 -3.27 -15.14 15.46
CA PRO A 366 -3.81 -14.02 16.19
C PRO A 366 -2.89 -12.80 16.22
N THR A 367 -3.48 -11.63 16.43
CA THR A 367 -2.74 -10.46 16.90
C THR A 367 -2.25 -10.65 18.34
N TYR A 368 -1.07 -10.13 18.65
CA TYR A 368 -0.49 -10.22 20.00
C TYR A 368 0.31 -8.97 20.39
N VAL A 369 0.56 -8.83 21.69
CA VAL A 369 1.54 -7.89 22.25
C VAL A 369 2.59 -8.67 23.03
N LEU A 370 3.82 -8.17 23.11
CA LEU A 370 4.85 -8.75 23.97
C LEU A 370 4.75 -8.12 25.36
N ASN A 371 4.83 -8.95 26.41
CA ASN A 371 4.95 -8.46 27.78
C ASN A 371 6.42 -8.14 28.14
N GLN A 372 6.66 -7.70 29.38
CA GLN A 372 8.02 -7.36 29.88
C GLN A 372 9.02 -8.53 29.81
N ASN A 373 8.53 -9.77 29.77
CA ASN A 373 9.33 -11.00 29.68
C ASN A 373 9.39 -11.56 28.25
N ASN A 374 9.03 -10.77 27.23
CA ASN A 374 8.92 -11.18 25.83
C ASN A 374 7.95 -12.35 25.56
N HIS A 375 6.99 -12.61 26.46
CA HIS A 375 5.94 -13.58 26.20
C HIS A 375 4.79 -12.94 25.39
N LYS A 376 4.27 -13.69 24.41
CA LYS A 376 3.13 -13.27 23.59
C LYS A 376 1.86 -13.29 24.42
N ILE A 377 1.15 -12.17 24.46
CA ILE A 377 -0.22 -12.07 24.94
C ILE A 377 -1.13 -11.93 23.73
N TYR A 378 -1.79 -13.04 23.36
CA TYR A 378 -2.69 -13.07 22.21
C TYR A 378 -4.00 -12.33 22.49
N LYS A 379 -4.51 -11.63 21.48
CA LYS A 379 -5.65 -10.71 21.61
C LYS A 379 -6.84 -11.08 20.76
N LYS A 380 -6.68 -11.06 19.43
CA LYS A 380 -7.77 -11.31 18.48
C LYS A 380 -7.24 -12.00 17.24
N ASN A 381 -7.90 -13.07 16.83
CA ASN A 381 -7.68 -13.74 15.54
C ASN A 381 -8.62 -13.17 14.46
N PRO A 382 -8.48 -13.60 13.18
CA PRO A 382 -9.32 -13.17 12.08
C PRO A 382 -10.82 -13.34 12.35
N LEU A 383 -11.23 -14.47 12.93
CA LEU A 383 -12.63 -14.76 13.22
C LEU A 383 -13.24 -13.78 14.23
N ILE A 384 -12.51 -13.41 15.28
CA ILE A 384 -12.96 -12.35 16.21
C ILE A 384 -13.09 -10.99 15.53
N TYR A 385 -12.18 -10.66 14.60
CA TYR A 385 -12.30 -9.42 13.83
C TYR A 385 -13.53 -9.43 12.92
N ALA A 386 -13.84 -10.54 12.26
CA ALA A 386 -15.05 -10.69 11.44
C ALA A 386 -16.33 -10.52 12.28
N ILE A 387 -16.40 -11.14 13.47
CA ILE A 387 -17.51 -10.96 14.42
C ILE A 387 -17.61 -9.50 14.87
N LYS A 388 -16.48 -8.88 15.25
CA LYS A 388 -16.42 -7.48 15.70
C LYS A 388 -16.97 -6.51 14.65
N TYR A 389 -16.68 -6.76 13.37
CA TYR A 389 -17.15 -5.90 12.28
C TYR A 389 -18.48 -6.35 11.68
N GLN A 390 -19.14 -7.34 12.29
CA GLN A 390 -20.43 -7.84 11.87
C GLN A 390 -20.43 -8.24 10.38
N ASN A 391 -19.45 -9.07 9.98
CA ASN A 391 -19.42 -9.66 8.64
C ASN A 391 -19.60 -11.19 8.68
N LEU A 392 -20.86 -11.66 8.58
CA LEU A 392 -21.20 -13.09 8.56
C LEU A 392 -20.60 -13.84 7.38
N ASN A 393 -20.54 -13.22 6.20
CA ASN A 393 -19.96 -13.86 5.01
C ASN A 393 -18.48 -14.20 5.26
N LEU A 394 -17.72 -13.24 5.80
CA LEU A 394 -16.33 -13.45 6.16
C LEU A 394 -16.17 -14.50 7.27
N CYS A 395 -17.07 -14.53 8.26
CA CYS A 395 -17.09 -15.62 9.26
C CYS A 395 -17.25 -16.98 8.58
N GLY A 396 -18.19 -17.12 7.63
CA GLY A 396 -18.41 -18.34 6.87
C GLY A 396 -17.14 -18.78 6.13
N LYS A 397 -16.53 -17.88 5.35
CA LYS A 397 -15.29 -18.16 4.61
C LYS A 397 -14.14 -18.56 5.53
N LEU A 398 -13.98 -17.91 6.68
CA LEU A 398 -12.95 -18.27 7.66
C LEU A 398 -13.19 -19.68 8.23
N LEU A 399 -14.43 -20.03 8.58
CA LEU A 399 -14.79 -21.35 9.10
C LEU A 399 -14.59 -22.46 8.04
N GLU A 400 -15.00 -22.20 6.80
CA GLU A 400 -14.78 -23.10 5.66
C GLU A 400 -13.29 -23.39 5.43
N ASN A 401 -12.40 -22.46 5.81
CA ASN A 401 -10.95 -22.59 5.70
C ASN A 401 -10.29 -23.01 7.03
N GLY A 402 -11.05 -23.53 8.00
CA GLY A 402 -10.51 -24.14 9.21
C GLY A 402 -10.26 -23.19 10.39
N ALA A 403 -10.90 -22.03 10.41
CA ALA A 403 -10.89 -21.18 11.61
C ALA A 403 -11.58 -21.89 12.77
N ASP A 404 -10.90 -21.97 13.91
CA ASP A 404 -11.42 -22.61 15.12
C ASP A 404 -12.24 -21.61 15.96
N PRO A 405 -13.56 -21.81 16.11
CA PRO A 405 -14.38 -20.94 16.95
C PRO A 405 -14.09 -21.09 18.46
N ASN A 406 -13.34 -22.12 18.87
CA ASN A 406 -12.94 -22.41 20.25
C ASN A 406 -11.47 -22.05 20.54
N TYR A 407 -10.76 -21.42 19.61
CA TYR A 407 -9.32 -21.14 19.73
C TYR A 407 -8.96 -20.52 21.10
N ASP A 408 -8.21 -21.26 21.92
CA ASP A 408 -8.12 -21.10 23.38
C ASP A 408 -6.90 -20.30 23.87
N LEU A 409 -5.95 -20.03 22.98
CA LEU A 409 -4.78 -19.18 23.27
C LEU A 409 -5.15 -17.69 23.44
N LEU A 410 -6.37 -17.30 23.10
CA LEU A 410 -6.85 -15.92 23.15
C LEU A 410 -7.38 -15.54 24.54
N GLU A 411 -7.42 -14.22 24.80
CA GLU A 411 -8.14 -13.67 25.96
C GLU A 411 -9.63 -14.08 25.96
N TYR A 412 -10.23 -14.17 24.78
CA TYR A 412 -11.56 -14.73 24.53
C TYR A 412 -11.49 -15.57 23.27
N SER A 413 -11.98 -16.82 23.31
CA SER A 413 -12.25 -17.57 22.07
C SER A 413 -13.34 -16.86 21.25
N PRO A 414 -13.46 -17.12 19.94
CA PRO A 414 -14.55 -16.56 19.13
C PRO A 414 -15.95 -16.76 19.73
N PHE A 415 -16.25 -17.96 20.27
CA PHE A 415 -17.50 -18.18 21.01
C PHE A 415 -17.61 -17.35 22.29
N ALA A 416 -16.54 -17.27 23.09
CA ALA A 416 -16.54 -16.46 24.31
C ALA A 416 -16.72 -14.97 23.98
N TYR A 417 -16.18 -14.52 22.84
CA TYR A 417 -16.34 -13.16 22.35
C TYR A 417 -17.80 -12.86 21.97
N CYS A 418 -18.51 -13.79 21.31
CA CYS A 418 -19.95 -13.64 21.06
C CYS A 418 -20.76 -13.49 22.35
N GLY A 419 -20.43 -14.29 23.39
CA GLY A 419 -21.04 -14.16 24.71
C GLY A 419 -20.72 -12.82 25.38
N LYS A 420 -19.47 -12.34 25.27
CA LYS A 420 -19.05 -11.02 25.74
C LYS A 420 -19.78 -9.88 25.04
N THR A 421 -20.06 -10.00 23.75
CA THR A 421 -20.79 -8.96 22.99
C THR A 421 -22.30 -9.19 22.95
N SER A 422 -22.81 -10.22 23.63
CA SER A 422 -24.24 -10.58 23.62
C SER A 422 -24.81 -10.80 22.21
N ASN A 423 -23.99 -11.32 21.28
CA ASN A 423 -24.38 -11.45 19.88
C ASN A 423 -24.85 -12.88 19.55
N ILE A 424 -26.16 -13.10 19.71
CA ILE A 424 -26.85 -14.39 19.52
C ILE A 424 -26.76 -14.87 18.06
N GLU A 425 -26.90 -13.97 17.09
CA GLU A 425 -26.86 -14.31 15.67
C GLU A 425 -25.52 -14.93 15.29
N TYR A 426 -24.42 -14.28 15.67
CA TYR A 426 -23.07 -14.78 15.37
C TYR A 426 -22.76 -16.05 16.13
N PHE A 427 -23.21 -16.16 17.38
CA PHE A 427 -23.04 -17.39 18.14
C PHE A 427 -23.74 -18.58 17.45
N SER A 428 -24.99 -18.38 17.04
CA SER A 428 -25.78 -19.39 16.34
C SER A 428 -25.15 -19.75 14.99
N PHE A 429 -24.62 -18.76 14.27
CA PHE A 429 -23.91 -18.97 13.01
C PHE A 429 -22.62 -19.78 13.19
N LEU A 430 -21.77 -19.43 14.15
CA LEU A 430 -20.56 -20.20 14.46
C LEU A 430 -20.91 -21.64 14.85
N PHE A 431 -21.94 -21.80 15.68
CA PHE A 431 -22.38 -23.11 16.14
C PHE A 431 -22.86 -24.02 15.00
N SER A 432 -23.66 -23.48 14.08
CA SER A 432 -24.19 -24.26 12.94
C SER A 432 -23.11 -24.67 11.94
N HIS A 433 -22.05 -23.88 11.79
CA HIS A 433 -21.02 -24.11 10.78
C HIS A 433 -19.83 -24.93 11.27
N ALA A 434 -19.47 -24.83 12.54
CA ALA A 434 -18.17 -25.34 12.99
C ALA A 434 -18.15 -26.82 13.43
N GLN A 435 -19.23 -27.60 13.19
CA GLN A 435 -19.37 -29.00 13.63
C GLN A 435 -18.84 -29.20 15.06
N VAL A 436 -19.12 -28.23 15.93
CA VAL A 436 -18.38 -28.07 17.17
C VAL A 436 -18.77 -29.19 18.10
N ASP A 437 -17.83 -30.10 18.28
CA ASP A 437 -17.85 -30.97 19.43
C ASP A 437 -17.60 -30.11 20.68
N ALA A 438 -18.68 -29.60 21.29
CA ALA A 438 -18.67 -28.85 22.55
C ALA A 438 -18.04 -29.66 23.71
N THR A 439 -17.64 -30.90 23.43
CA THR A 439 -17.11 -31.90 24.36
C THR A 439 -15.63 -32.20 24.16
N LYS A 440 -14.95 -31.60 23.16
CA LYS A 440 -13.49 -31.76 23.01
C LYS A 440 -12.79 -31.36 24.31
N LYS A 441 -12.13 -32.35 24.93
CA LYS A 441 -11.32 -32.17 26.13
C LYS A 441 -10.27 -31.10 25.85
N HIS A 442 -10.30 -29.99 26.59
CA HIS A 442 -9.08 -29.24 26.83
C HIS A 442 -8.25 -30.12 27.77
N ASP A 443 -7.11 -30.61 27.28
CA ASP A 443 -6.11 -31.20 28.17
C ASP A 443 -5.67 -30.10 29.15
N PHE A 444 -6.17 -30.18 30.39
CA PHE A 444 -5.67 -29.49 31.58
C PHE A 444 -5.63 -27.95 31.65
N VAL A 445 -6.06 -27.19 30.64
CA VAL A 445 -6.13 -25.72 30.75
C VAL A 445 -7.52 -25.29 31.26
N ILE A 446 -7.58 -24.84 32.51
CA ILE A 446 -8.78 -24.20 33.05
C ILE A 446 -8.97 -22.87 32.30
N LEU A 447 -10.02 -22.79 31.48
CA LEU A 447 -10.32 -21.59 30.68
C LEU A 447 -10.58 -20.38 31.59
N GLN A 448 -10.06 -19.21 31.21
CA GLN A 448 -10.29 -17.96 31.95
C GLN A 448 -11.65 -17.33 31.63
N ASN A 449 -12.12 -17.47 30.40
CA ASN A 449 -13.39 -16.90 29.95
C ASN A 449 -14.13 -17.93 29.09
N THR A 450 -15.11 -18.62 29.67
CA THR A 450 -16.01 -19.49 28.90
C THR A 450 -17.13 -18.65 28.27
N PRO A 451 -17.77 -19.12 27.18
CA PRO A 451 -18.95 -18.45 26.64
C PRO A 451 -20.04 -18.24 27.70
N LEU A 452 -20.32 -19.27 28.51
CA LEU A 452 -21.33 -19.20 29.57
C LEU A 452 -20.93 -18.19 30.67
N SER A 453 -19.67 -18.14 31.10
CA SER A 453 -19.24 -17.16 32.12
C SER A 453 -19.34 -15.72 31.62
N CYS A 454 -19.05 -15.47 30.34
CA CYS A 454 -19.24 -14.15 29.73
C CYS A 454 -20.71 -13.71 29.72
N CYS A 455 -21.64 -14.63 29.42
CA CYS A 455 -23.07 -14.33 29.42
C CYS A 455 -23.61 -14.05 30.83
N ILE A 456 -23.17 -14.82 31.82
CA ILE A 456 -23.50 -14.62 33.23
C ILE A 456 -23.05 -13.24 33.69
N LYS A 457 -21.77 -12.90 33.46
CA LYS A 457 -21.19 -11.60 33.83
C LYS A 457 -21.93 -10.42 33.20
N ASN A 458 -22.43 -10.59 31.97
CA ASN A 458 -23.16 -9.57 31.23
C ASN A 458 -24.68 -9.58 31.50
N HIS A 459 -25.18 -10.43 32.40
CA HIS A 459 -26.60 -10.59 32.69
C HIS A 459 -27.46 -10.95 31.47
N ASN A 460 -26.89 -11.64 30.47
CA ASN A 460 -27.60 -11.99 29.24
C ASN A 460 -28.34 -13.33 29.38
N VAL A 461 -29.61 -13.25 29.76
CA VAL A 461 -30.50 -14.39 29.97
C VAL A 461 -30.69 -15.23 28.70
N GLU A 462 -31.02 -14.60 27.58
CA GLU A 462 -31.37 -15.30 26.33
C GLU A 462 -30.18 -16.08 25.76
N MET A 463 -29.00 -15.46 25.76
CA MET A 463 -27.77 -16.13 25.36
C MET A 463 -27.37 -17.25 26.33
N THR A 464 -27.65 -17.08 27.63
CA THR A 464 -27.44 -18.14 28.64
C THR A 464 -28.33 -19.35 28.36
N LYS A 465 -29.62 -19.14 28.07
CA LYS A 465 -30.56 -20.21 27.67
C LYS A 465 -30.03 -20.94 26.43
N LEU A 466 -29.69 -20.19 25.38
CA LEU A 466 -29.16 -20.75 24.13
C LEU A 466 -27.90 -21.62 24.36
N ILE A 467 -26.91 -21.12 25.11
CA ILE A 467 -25.67 -21.86 25.40
C ILE A 467 -25.97 -23.17 26.15
N LEU A 468 -26.89 -23.15 27.12
CA LEU A 468 -27.28 -24.33 27.89
C LEU A 468 -28.13 -25.32 27.07
N ASP A 469 -28.95 -24.82 26.15
CA ASP A 469 -29.77 -25.63 25.24
C ASP A 469 -28.90 -26.38 24.22
N ILE A 470 -27.82 -25.74 23.78
CA ILE A 470 -26.78 -26.34 22.93
C ILE A 470 -25.97 -27.44 23.66
N GLY A 471 -26.12 -27.58 24.98
CA GLY A 471 -25.49 -28.66 25.75
C GLY A 471 -24.18 -28.27 26.43
N PHE A 472 -23.90 -26.97 26.58
CA PHE A 472 -22.76 -26.53 27.38
C PHE A 472 -22.91 -27.00 28.83
N ASN A 473 -21.84 -27.56 29.41
CA ASN A 473 -21.89 -28.13 30.76
C ASN A 473 -21.74 -27.02 31.82
N PRO A 474 -22.79 -26.71 32.60
CA PRO A 474 -22.71 -25.70 33.66
C PRO A 474 -21.78 -26.10 34.82
N TRP A 475 -21.49 -27.39 34.99
CA TRP A 475 -20.58 -27.91 36.02
C TRP A 475 -19.10 -27.69 35.68
N SER A 476 -18.77 -27.35 34.43
CA SER A 476 -17.36 -27.18 34.03
C SER A 476 -16.71 -26.07 34.87
N PRO A 477 -15.62 -26.35 35.59
CA PRO A 477 -14.90 -25.32 36.32
C PRO A 477 -14.17 -24.39 35.34
N PHE A 478 -14.04 -23.12 35.71
CA PHE A 478 -13.26 -22.11 34.97
C PHE A 478 -12.58 -21.15 35.95
N VAL A 479 -11.61 -20.35 35.50
CA VAL A 479 -10.93 -19.35 36.35
C VAL A 479 -11.74 -18.06 36.36
N ASP A 480 -12.23 -17.65 37.53
CA ASP A 480 -12.74 -16.30 37.73
C ASP A 480 -11.56 -15.31 37.72
N THR A 481 -11.38 -14.59 36.62
CA THR A 481 -10.32 -13.58 36.46
C THR A 481 -10.40 -12.41 37.44
N THR A 482 -11.55 -12.20 38.11
CA THR A 482 -11.68 -11.14 39.13
C THR A 482 -11.10 -11.54 40.49
N GLU A 483 -11.09 -12.84 40.80
CA GLU A 483 -10.68 -13.37 42.11
C GLU A 483 -9.51 -14.37 42.00
N MET A 484 -9.07 -14.65 40.77
CA MET A 484 -8.01 -15.61 40.46
C MET A 484 -8.24 -17.00 41.08
N ARG A 485 -9.51 -17.44 41.15
CA ARG A 485 -9.91 -18.75 41.72
C ARG A 485 -10.75 -19.56 40.74
N ILE A 486 -10.76 -20.87 40.95
CA ILE A 486 -11.58 -21.81 40.16
C ILE A 486 -13.00 -21.81 40.73
N VAL A 487 -13.99 -21.56 39.87
CA VAL A 487 -15.42 -21.58 40.22
C VAL A 487 -16.23 -22.35 39.17
N ASN A 488 -17.43 -22.80 39.54
CA ASN A 488 -18.41 -23.28 38.56
C ASN A 488 -19.35 -22.12 38.14
N HIS A 489 -20.17 -22.37 37.11
CA HIS A 489 -21.04 -21.33 36.54
C HIS A 489 -22.20 -20.93 37.47
N LEU A 490 -22.64 -21.82 38.38
CA LEU A 490 -23.70 -21.51 39.34
C LEU A 490 -23.23 -20.55 40.42
N ASP A 491 -22.06 -20.82 41.01
CA ASP A 491 -21.44 -19.95 42.02
C ASP A 491 -21.11 -18.58 41.42
N TYR A 492 -20.66 -18.58 40.16
CA TYR A 492 -20.44 -17.35 39.41
C TYR A 492 -21.74 -16.57 39.17
N ALA A 493 -22.83 -17.25 38.78
CA ALA A 493 -24.14 -16.61 38.59
C ALA A 493 -24.71 -16.02 39.89
N LYS A 494 -24.55 -16.73 41.01
CA LYS A 494 -24.94 -16.24 42.33
C LYS A 494 -24.18 -14.97 42.72
N LYS A 495 -22.88 -14.92 42.41
CA LYS A 495 -22.05 -13.72 42.64
C LYS A 495 -22.54 -12.50 41.85
N PHE A 496 -22.90 -12.65 40.58
CA PHE A 496 -23.39 -11.53 39.76
C PHE A 496 -24.88 -11.20 40.02
N GLY A 497 -25.60 -11.99 40.83
CA GLY A 497 -26.90 -11.61 41.37
C GLY A 497 -28.08 -11.63 40.40
N ASN A 498 -27.92 -12.19 39.19
CA ASN A 498 -29.05 -12.38 38.27
C ASN A 498 -29.85 -13.63 38.66
N GLN A 499 -30.96 -13.44 39.38
CA GLN A 499 -31.80 -14.53 39.89
C GLN A 499 -32.37 -15.42 38.78
N GLU A 500 -32.73 -14.85 37.62
CA GLU A 500 -33.25 -15.63 36.49
C GLU A 500 -32.17 -16.57 35.93
N ILE A 501 -30.95 -16.06 35.71
CA ILE A 501 -29.81 -16.89 35.27
C ILE A 501 -29.48 -17.97 36.31
N VAL A 502 -29.52 -17.65 37.60
CA VAL A 502 -29.32 -18.64 38.67
C VAL A 502 -30.36 -19.75 38.58
N GLN A 503 -31.64 -19.40 38.46
CA GLN A 503 -32.72 -20.38 38.33
C GLN A 503 -32.53 -21.27 37.10
N ILE A 504 -32.24 -20.69 35.93
CA ILE A 504 -32.00 -21.43 34.68
C ILE A 504 -30.84 -22.42 34.83
N ILE A 505 -29.72 -21.98 35.42
CA ILE A 505 -28.55 -22.85 35.63
C ILE A 505 -28.88 -23.96 36.64
N GLU A 506 -29.57 -23.65 37.75
CA GLU A 506 -29.98 -24.65 38.75
C GLU A 506 -30.93 -25.69 38.17
N GLU A 507 -31.93 -25.28 37.38
CA GLU A 507 -32.84 -26.17 36.68
C GLU A 507 -32.09 -27.08 35.70
N ARG A 508 -31.17 -26.51 34.91
CA ARG A 508 -30.38 -27.29 33.97
C ARG A 508 -29.46 -28.27 34.69
N MET A 509 -28.81 -27.86 35.78
CA MET A 509 -27.96 -28.73 36.60
C MET A 509 -28.75 -29.87 37.25
N LYS A 510 -29.97 -29.63 37.75
CA LYS A 510 -30.88 -30.68 38.26
C LYS A 510 -31.27 -31.67 37.17
N LYS A 511 -31.59 -31.17 35.97
CA LYS A 511 -31.89 -32.02 34.81
C LYS A 511 -30.67 -32.89 34.44
N TYR A 512 -29.47 -32.30 34.38
CA TYR A 512 -28.23 -33.04 34.16
C TYR A 512 -27.99 -34.12 35.23
N GLN A 513 -28.18 -33.80 36.50
CA GLN A 513 -27.99 -34.74 37.61
C GLN A 513 -28.99 -35.91 37.53
N SER A 514 -30.27 -35.65 37.26
CA SER A 514 -31.30 -36.68 37.08
C SER A 514 -30.97 -37.62 35.91
N VAL A 515 -30.45 -37.08 34.82
CA VAL A 515 -29.99 -37.87 33.66
C VAL A 515 -28.80 -38.76 34.06
N CYS A 516 -27.79 -38.21 34.75
CA CYS A 516 -26.63 -38.98 35.21
C CYS A 516 -27.01 -40.11 36.19
N GLU A 517 -27.97 -39.89 37.08
CA GLU A 517 -28.48 -40.92 38.01
C GLU A 517 -29.23 -42.04 37.26
N LYS A 518 -30.05 -41.69 36.26
CA LYS A 518 -30.69 -42.67 35.37
C LYS A 518 -29.67 -43.49 34.59
N PHE A 519 -28.59 -42.88 34.10
CA PHE A 519 -27.51 -43.61 33.41
C PHE A 519 -26.75 -44.57 34.32
N LYS A 520 -26.44 -44.17 35.57
CA LYS A 520 -25.83 -45.08 36.55
C LYS A 520 -26.72 -46.29 36.84
N ALA A 521 -28.05 -46.12 36.86
CA ALA A 521 -29.00 -47.22 37.00
C ALA A 521 -29.01 -48.17 35.78
N ILE A 522 -28.79 -47.66 34.57
CA ILE A 522 -28.69 -48.49 33.35
C ILE A 522 -27.42 -49.35 33.35
N GLU A 523 -26.28 -48.79 33.78
CA GLU A 523 -25.01 -49.54 33.89
C GLU A 523 -25.17 -50.73 34.86
N SER A 524 -25.86 -50.54 35.99
CA SER A 524 -26.17 -51.66 36.90
C SER A 524 -27.09 -52.72 36.26
N VAL A 525 -28.07 -52.32 35.45
CA VAL A 525 -29.00 -53.27 34.80
C VAL A 525 -28.33 -54.06 33.66
N GLN A 526 -27.45 -53.43 32.88
CA GLN A 526 -26.69 -54.13 31.83
C GLN A 526 -25.62 -55.07 32.39
N LEU A 527 -24.98 -54.72 33.51
CA LEU A 527 -24.03 -55.61 34.18
C LEU A 527 -24.69 -56.88 34.72
N ASP A 528 -25.97 -56.81 35.10
CA ASP A 528 -26.75 -57.96 35.56
C ASP A 528 -27.25 -58.86 34.41
N GLN A 529 -27.42 -58.33 33.19
CA GLN A 529 -27.77 -59.11 32.01
C GLN A 529 -26.53 -59.63 31.27
N LYS A 530 -25.93 -60.72 31.77
CA LYS A 530 -24.92 -61.52 31.06
C LYS A 530 -25.48 -62.13 29.77
N GLY A 531 -25.51 -61.37 28.67
CA GLY A 531 -25.98 -61.89 27.38
C GLY A 531 -25.51 -61.15 26.13
N PHE A 532 -25.12 -59.87 26.22
CA PHE A 532 -24.65 -59.12 25.06
C PHE A 532 -23.14 -59.30 24.86
N THR A 533 -22.74 -59.99 23.79
CA THR A 533 -21.32 -60.33 23.51
C THR A 533 -20.48 -59.17 22.99
N LYS A 534 -21.06 -58.00 22.72
CA LYS A 534 -20.34 -56.72 22.56
C LYS A 534 -21.22 -55.55 23.03
N PRO A 535 -20.69 -54.60 23.83
CA PRO A 535 -21.45 -53.42 24.22
C PRO A 535 -21.70 -52.52 23.02
N PHE A 536 -22.97 -52.11 22.83
CA PHE A 536 -23.46 -51.23 21.75
C PHE A 536 -22.82 -49.83 21.75
N ILE A 537 -22.25 -49.44 22.90
CA ILE A 537 -21.58 -48.17 23.14
C ILE A 537 -20.24 -48.52 23.78
N SER A 538 -19.14 -47.96 23.27
CA SER A 538 -17.83 -48.24 23.87
C SER A 538 -17.80 -47.74 25.32
N LYS A 539 -16.99 -48.38 26.18
CA LYS A 539 -16.80 -47.92 27.57
C LYS A 539 -16.34 -46.45 27.62
N GLU A 540 -15.62 -46.00 26.60
CA GLU A 540 -15.18 -44.62 26.47
C GLU A 540 -16.34 -43.66 26.13
N ASP A 541 -17.28 -44.07 25.29
CA ASP A 541 -18.47 -43.27 24.95
C ASP A 541 -19.51 -43.27 26.08
N LEU A 542 -19.63 -44.37 26.84
CA LEU A 542 -20.38 -44.42 28.11
C LEU A 542 -19.78 -43.47 29.15
N ASN A 543 -18.45 -43.46 29.29
CA ASN A 543 -17.76 -42.50 30.16
C ASN A 543 -17.96 -41.04 29.71
N LYS A 544 -18.16 -40.80 28.41
CA LYS A 544 -18.53 -39.47 27.91
C LYS A 544 -19.97 -39.12 28.31
N LEU A 545 -20.93 -40.01 28.12
CA LEU A 545 -22.33 -39.82 28.54
C LEU A 545 -22.45 -39.58 30.06
N HIS A 546 -21.69 -40.31 30.89
CA HIS A 546 -21.64 -40.11 32.35
C HIS A 546 -21.12 -38.73 32.78
N ARG A 547 -20.39 -38.04 31.91
CA ARG A 547 -19.90 -36.67 32.13
C ARG A 547 -20.86 -35.61 31.60
N GLY A 548 -22.05 -36.02 31.16
CA GLY A 548 -23.12 -35.13 30.68
C GLY A 548 -22.93 -34.66 29.23
N PHE A 549 -22.13 -35.36 28.43
CA PHE A 549 -21.90 -35.00 27.03
C PHE A 549 -23.07 -35.41 26.12
N VAL A 550 -23.46 -34.52 25.19
CA VAL A 550 -24.38 -34.85 24.10
C VAL A 550 -23.60 -35.62 23.04
N TYR A 551 -23.99 -36.86 22.76
CA TYR A 551 -23.33 -37.73 21.78
C TYR A 551 -24.14 -37.82 20.49
N THR A 552 -23.58 -37.33 19.38
CA THR A 552 -24.20 -37.48 18.06
C THR A 552 -23.61 -38.69 17.34
N ALA A 553 -24.33 -39.81 17.35
CA ALA A 553 -23.90 -41.05 16.70
C ALA A 553 -24.35 -41.10 15.23
N LYS A 554 -23.42 -41.21 14.27
CA LYS A 554 -23.78 -41.60 12.90
C LYS A 554 -23.94 -43.12 12.84
N ILE A 555 -25.15 -43.61 13.10
CA ILE A 555 -25.47 -45.04 13.01
C ILE A 555 -25.83 -45.36 11.55
N LYS A 556 -24.97 -46.11 10.86
CA LYS A 556 -25.27 -46.63 9.52
C LYS A 556 -26.32 -47.74 9.66
N MET A 557 -27.55 -47.47 9.27
CA MET A 557 -28.66 -48.41 9.44
C MET A 557 -28.45 -49.68 8.59
N MET A 558 -28.25 -50.81 9.26
CA MET A 558 -28.60 -52.14 8.76
C MET A 558 -29.44 -52.82 9.83
N GLY A 559 -30.52 -53.49 9.42
CA GLY A 559 -31.62 -53.86 10.30
C GLY A 559 -31.31 -54.94 11.35
N SER A 560 -31.86 -54.75 12.56
CA SER A 560 -32.40 -55.81 13.41
C SER A 560 -33.44 -55.21 14.37
N GLU A 561 -34.53 -55.92 14.67
CA GLU A 561 -35.59 -55.49 15.61
C GLU A 561 -35.05 -55.17 17.01
N GLU A 562 -33.96 -55.83 17.41
CA GLU A 562 -33.28 -55.63 18.69
C GLU A 562 -32.69 -54.21 18.82
N LEU A 563 -32.25 -53.63 17.70
CA LEU A 563 -31.76 -52.25 17.62
C LEU A 563 -32.89 -51.24 17.84
N ILE A 564 -34.07 -51.53 17.27
CA ILE A 564 -35.29 -50.71 17.45
C ILE A 564 -35.79 -50.81 18.89
N GLN A 565 -35.74 -52.00 19.50
CA GLN A 565 -36.13 -52.18 20.91
C GLN A 565 -35.17 -51.48 21.87
N ALA A 566 -33.84 -51.58 21.65
CA ALA A 566 -32.85 -50.84 22.42
C ALA A 566 -33.03 -49.32 22.26
N PHE A 567 -33.34 -48.86 21.05
CA PHE A 567 -33.58 -47.45 20.78
C PHE A 567 -34.87 -46.93 21.42
N ASN A 568 -35.97 -47.68 21.32
CA ASN A 568 -37.24 -47.34 21.97
C ASN A 568 -37.13 -47.36 23.49
N PHE A 569 -36.31 -48.24 24.05
CA PHE A 569 -35.98 -48.24 25.47
C PHE A 569 -35.22 -46.97 25.86
N LEU A 570 -34.15 -46.61 25.12
CA LEU A 570 -33.36 -45.40 25.37
C LEU A 570 -34.19 -44.10 25.17
N HIS A 571 -35.06 -44.05 24.17
CA HIS A 571 -36.02 -42.96 23.97
C HIS A 571 -37.07 -42.92 25.11
N GLY A 572 -37.63 -44.06 25.48
CA GLY A 572 -38.64 -44.18 26.54
C GLY A 572 -38.12 -43.77 27.93
N ILE A 573 -36.81 -43.90 28.17
CA ILE A 573 -36.17 -43.45 29.42
C ILE A 573 -35.53 -42.05 29.31
N GLY A 574 -35.70 -41.37 28.15
CA GLY A 574 -35.32 -39.97 27.94
C GLY A 574 -33.83 -39.72 27.66
N VAL A 575 -33.11 -40.75 27.20
CA VAL A 575 -31.68 -40.69 26.85
C VAL A 575 -31.46 -40.13 25.44
N ILE A 576 -32.44 -40.27 24.55
CA ILE A 576 -32.42 -39.76 23.18
C ILE A 576 -33.52 -38.71 23.05
N SER A 577 -33.18 -37.47 22.68
CA SER A 577 -34.14 -36.36 22.63
C SER A 577 -34.82 -36.18 21.28
N ASP A 578 -34.18 -36.52 20.15
CA ASP A 578 -34.75 -36.37 18.80
C ASP A 578 -34.15 -37.39 17.80
N ILE A 579 -34.94 -37.78 16.79
CA ILE A 579 -34.49 -38.53 15.62
C ILE A 579 -34.57 -37.61 14.40
N ILE A 580 -33.42 -37.19 13.87
CA ILE A 580 -33.37 -36.60 12.52
C ILE A 580 -33.17 -37.75 11.54
N LYS A 581 -34.22 -38.11 10.79
CA LYS A 581 -34.07 -38.97 9.60
C LYS A 581 -33.19 -38.23 8.60
N LEU A 582 -32.05 -38.82 8.24
CA LEU A 582 -31.33 -38.47 7.01
C LEU A 582 -31.99 -39.17 5.82
#